data_AF-A0ABD1ACE5-F1
#
_entry.id   AF-A0ABD1ACE5-F1
#
_cell.length_a   1.000
_cell.length_b   1.000
_cell.length_c   1.000
_cell.angle_alpha   90.00
_cell.angle_beta   90.00
_cell.angle_gamma   90.00
#
_symmetry.space_group_name_H-M   'P 1'
#
loop_
_entity.id
_entity.type
_entity.pdbx_description
1 polymer ?
#
loop_
_entity_poly.entity_id
_entity_poly.type
_entity_poly.pdbx_seq_one_letter_code
_entity_poly.pdbx_strand_id
1 'polypeptide(L)'
;MGVALSVCALPGQVASDRLGREKMELGLGVHGEPGASVVDIQPVDAVVSHVLQQILNPEANYVPITRGNSVVLMVNGLGGTPL
;
A
#
# COMPACT_ATOMS: atom_id res chain seq x y z
N MET A 1 -5.80 -2.81 -0.58
CA MET A 1 -4.53 -2.46 -1.25
C MET A 1 -3.64 -1.72 -0.27
N GLY A 2 -2.32 -1.96 -0.27
CA GLY A 2 -1.36 -1.29 0.63
C GLY A 2 -0.29 -0.52 -0.15
N VAL A 3 0.52 0.26 0.57
CA VAL A 3 1.65 1.03 0.02
C VAL A 3 2.83 0.89 0.97
N ALA A 4 4.03 0.75 0.43
CA ALA A 4 5.26 0.64 1.21
C ALA A 4 6.28 1.71 0.80
N LEU A 5 6.96 2.30 1.79
CA LEU A 5 8.08 3.23 1.59
C LEU A 5 9.44 2.52 1.71
N SER A 6 9.44 1.28 2.21
CA SER A 6 10.60 0.44 2.36
C SER A 6 10.17 -1.03 2.40
N VAL A 7 11.11 -1.94 2.18
CA VAL A 7 10.90 -3.37 2.36
C VAL A 7 11.21 -3.80 3.80
N CYS A 8 10.68 -4.95 4.23
CA CYS A 8 11.00 -5.49 5.54
C CYS A 8 12.44 -6.04 5.57
N ALA A 9 13.08 -5.96 6.74
CA ALA A 9 14.37 -6.59 6.99
C ALA A 9 14.15 -7.86 7.81
N LEU A 10 14.58 -9.01 7.27
CA LEU A 10 14.50 -10.28 7.99
C LEU A 10 15.71 -10.42 8.94
N PRO A 11 15.50 -10.84 10.20
CA PRO A 11 16.59 -11.08 11.14
C PRO A 11 17.64 -12.04 10.56
N GLY A 12 18.93 -11.67 10.67
CA GLY A 12 20.05 -12.47 10.16
C GLY A 12 20.26 -12.38 8.65
N GLN A 13 19.49 -11.56 7.93
CA GLN A 13 19.72 -11.26 6.51
C GLN A 13 20.16 -9.82 6.31
N VAL A 14 20.82 -9.56 5.18
CA VAL A 14 21.13 -8.20 4.75
C VAL A 14 19.82 -7.51 4.36
N ALA A 15 19.59 -6.32 4.89
CA ALA A 15 18.43 -5.53 4.52
C ALA A 15 18.46 -5.20 3.01
N SER A 16 17.34 -5.44 2.34
CA SER A 16 17.19 -5.09 0.93
C SER A 16 16.88 -3.60 0.79
N ASP A 17 17.51 -2.94 -0.19
CA ASP A 17 17.25 -1.54 -0.55
C ASP A 17 16.66 -1.41 -1.96
N ARG A 18 15.92 -2.45 -2.42
CA ARG A 18 15.45 -2.52 -3.82
C ARG A 18 14.51 -1.39 -4.21
N LEU A 19 13.85 -0.76 -3.24
CA LEU A 19 12.89 0.31 -3.49
C LEU A 19 13.63 1.64 -3.69
N GLY A 20 14.72 1.87 -2.96
CA GLY A 20 15.41 3.15 -2.95
C GLY A 20 14.66 4.22 -2.14
N ARG A 21 15.38 5.24 -1.68
CA ARG A 21 14.89 6.20 -0.66
C ARG A 21 13.76 7.13 -1.13
N GLU A 22 13.71 7.44 -2.42
CA GLU A 22 12.75 8.40 -3.00
C GLU A 22 11.56 7.71 -3.68
N LYS A 23 11.42 6.39 -3.49
CA LYS A 23 10.39 5.58 -4.13
C LYS A 23 9.42 5.00 -3.11
N MET A 24 8.25 4.65 -3.61
CA MET A 24 7.25 3.86 -2.90
C MET A 24 6.74 2.73 -3.80
N GLU A 25 6.29 1.63 -3.19
CA GLU A 25 5.72 0.49 -3.89
C GLU A 25 4.22 0.38 -3.61
N LEU A 26 3.45 0.40 -4.69
CA LEU A 26 2.01 0.23 -4.65
C LEU A 26 1.69 -1.27 -4.66
N GLY A 27 1.00 -1.74 -3.63
CA GLY A 27 0.56 -3.14 -3.52
C GLY A 27 1.65 -4.12 -3.11
N LEU A 28 2.72 -3.67 -2.43
CA LEU A 28 3.73 -4.57 -1.85
C LEU A 28 3.08 -5.68 -1.00
N GLY A 29 3.52 -6.92 -1.20
CA GLY A 29 3.10 -8.05 -0.38
C GLY A 29 3.62 -7.98 1.06
N VAL A 30 2.93 -8.64 1.98
CA VAL A 30 3.26 -8.62 3.42
C VAL A 30 4.57 -9.32 3.76
N HIS A 31 5.11 -10.15 2.87
CA HIS A 31 6.44 -10.75 3.00
C HIS A 31 7.49 -10.05 2.10
N GLY A 32 7.15 -8.89 1.54
CA GLY A 32 8.02 -8.13 0.64
C GLY A 32 7.93 -8.54 -0.83
N GLU A 33 6.91 -9.34 -1.21
CA GLU A 33 6.65 -9.71 -2.59
C GLU A 33 6.45 -8.47 -3.49
N PRO A 34 6.88 -8.50 -4.76
CA PRO A 34 6.70 -7.39 -5.68
C PRO A 34 5.24 -6.93 -5.77
N GLY A 35 5.05 -5.63 -5.67
CA GLY A 35 3.74 -5.00 -5.83
C GLY A 35 3.37 -4.78 -7.29
N ALA A 36 2.29 -4.02 -7.49
CA ALA A 36 1.80 -3.66 -8.81
C ALA A 36 2.72 -2.68 -9.54
N SER A 37 3.35 -1.74 -8.82
CA SER A 37 4.28 -0.78 -9.41
C SER A 37 5.16 -0.10 -8.36
N VAL A 38 6.33 0.37 -8.81
CA VAL A 38 7.25 1.24 -8.06
C VAL A 38 7.19 2.64 -8.68
N VAL A 39 6.91 3.64 -7.86
CA VAL A 39 6.76 5.04 -8.28
C VAL A 39 7.53 5.97 -7.34
N ASP A 40 7.78 7.22 -7.74
CA ASP A 40 8.30 8.23 -6.81
C ASP A 40 7.34 8.46 -5.65
N ILE A 41 7.88 8.78 -4.46
CA ILE A 41 7.06 9.14 -3.30
C ILE A 41 6.12 10.29 -3.69
N GLN A 42 4.84 10.11 -3.39
CA GLN A 42 3.78 11.07 -3.69
C GLN A 42 3.24 11.72 -2.42
N PRO A 43 2.61 12.90 -2.51
CA PRO A 43 1.83 13.47 -1.42
C PRO A 43 0.75 12.49 -0.92
N VAL A 44 0.53 12.45 0.39
CA VAL A 44 -0.38 11.49 1.03
C VAL A 44 -1.80 11.49 0.44
N ASP A 45 -2.32 12.66 0.08
CA ASP A 45 -3.65 12.78 -0.53
C ASP A 45 -3.74 12.05 -1.87
N ALA A 46 -2.66 12.10 -2.67
CA ALA A 46 -2.58 11.39 -3.93
C ALA A 46 -2.48 9.87 -3.72
N VAL A 47 -1.71 9.43 -2.72
CA VAL A 47 -1.55 8.02 -2.35
C VAL A 47 -2.89 7.43 -1.89
N VAL A 48 -3.57 8.09 -0.95
CA VAL A 48 -4.87 7.65 -0.41
C VAL A 48 -5.94 7.64 -1.50
N SER A 49 -5.97 8.67 -2.35
CA SER A 49 -6.88 8.72 -3.51
C SER A 49 -6.66 7.54 -4.44
N HIS A 50 -5.40 7.20 -4.76
CA HIS A 50 -5.08 6.05 -5.60
C HIS A 50 -5.52 4.73 -4.96
N VAL A 51 -5.23 4.51 -3.67
CA VAL A 51 -5.64 3.29 -2.94
C VAL A 51 -7.17 3.14 -2.92
N LEU A 52 -7.89 4.23 -2.66
CA LEU A 52 -9.36 4.22 -2.66
C LEU A 52 -9.93 3.97 -4.05
N GLN A 53 -9.36 4.56 -5.11
CA GLN A 53 -9.76 4.29 -6.49
C GLN A 53 -9.67 2.81 -6.84
N GLN A 54 -8.60 2.13 -6.40
CA GLN A 54 -8.43 0.69 -6.64
C GLN A 54 -9.41 -0.17 -5.82
N ILE A 55 -9.65 0.18 -4.56
CA ILE A 55 -10.61 -0.54 -3.69
C ILE A 55 -12.04 -0.38 -4.20
N LEU A 56 -12.41 0.82 -4.64
CA LEU A 56 -13.75 1.18 -5.10
C LEU A 56 -13.96 0.91 -6.60
N ASN A 57 -12.97 0.37 -7.31
CA ASN A 57 -13.07 0.11 -8.74
C ASN A 57 -14.19 -0.93 -9.00
N PRO A 58 -15.27 -0.57 -9.72
CA PRO A 58 -16.36 -1.49 -10.02
C PRO A 58 -15.91 -2.71 -10.84
N GLU A 59 -14.84 -2.58 -11.64
CA GLU A 59 -14.32 -3.66 -12.48
C GLU A 59 -13.48 -4.68 -11.69
N ALA A 60 -12.94 -4.29 -10.53
CA ALA A 60 -12.11 -5.15 -9.71
C ALA A 60 -12.92 -6.25 -8.98
N ASN A 61 -14.26 -6.19 -9.06
CA ASN A 61 -15.20 -7.17 -8.52
C ASN A 61 -14.97 -7.50 -7.03
N TYR A 62 -14.56 -6.50 -6.25
CA TYR A 62 -14.51 -6.57 -4.79
C TYR A 62 -15.93 -6.45 -4.21
N VAL A 63 -16.06 -5.81 -3.05
CA VAL A 63 -17.36 -5.51 -2.44
C VAL A 63 -17.95 -4.27 -3.13
N PRO A 64 -19.18 -4.30 -3.66
CA PRO A 64 -19.81 -3.14 -4.27
C PRO A 64 -20.17 -2.12 -3.19
N ILE A 65 -19.35 -1.07 -3.06
CA ILE A 65 -19.58 0.02 -2.10
C ILE A 65 -20.28 1.18 -2.83
N THR A 66 -21.48 1.50 -2.36
CA THR A 66 -22.32 2.58 -2.88
C THR A 66 -22.65 3.58 -1.78
N ARG A 67 -23.07 4.79 -2.17
CA ARG A 67 -23.47 5.85 -1.24
C ARG A 67 -24.59 5.33 -0.33
N GLY A 68 -24.40 5.48 0.98
CA GLY A 68 -25.36 5.05 2.00
C GLY A 68 -25.05 3.67 2.61
N ASN A 69 -24.04 2.96 2.13
CA ASN A 69 -23.57 1.75 2.80
C ASN A 69 -22.82 2.08 4.10
N SER A 70 -23.07 1.29 5.14
CA SER A 70 -22.24 1.27 6.34
C SER A 70 -21.06 0.34 6.11
N VAL A 71 -19.85 0.80 6.40
CA VAL A 71 -18.61 0.05 6.20
C VAL A 71 -17.76 0.07 7.46
N VAL A 72 -16.93 -0.95 7.64
CA VAL A 72 -15.84 -0.95 8.62
C VAL A 72 -14.54 -0.70 7.87
N LEU A 73 -13.82 0.35 8.24
CA LEU A 73 -12.52 0.69 7.66
C LEU A 73 -11.40 0.30 8.63
N MET A 74 -10.43 -0.46 8.14
CA MET A 74 -9.20 -0.77 8.86
C MET A 74 -8.02 -0.05 8.20
N VAL A 75 -7.40 0.87 8.94
CA VAL A 75 -6.12 1.46 8.55
C VAL A 75 -5.02 0.68 9.26
N ASN A 76 -4.13 0.08 8.47
CA ASN A 76 -3.11 -0.85 8.97
C ASN A 76 -1.72 -0.35 8.60
N GLY A 77 -0.91 -0.01 9.61
CA GLY A 77 0.51 0.20 9.44
C GLY A 77 1.24 -1.15 9.27
N LEU A 78 2.17 -1.24 8.31
CA LEU A 78 2.95 -2.46 8.05
C LEU A 78 4.15 -2.62 8.99
N GLY A 79 4.14 -1.95 10.14
CA GLY A 79 5.17 -2.02 11.19
C GLY A 79 6.12 -0.81 11.22
N GLY A 80 6.55 -0.29 10.08
CA GLY A 80 7.49 0.84 10.01
C GLY A 80 6.89 2.24 10.06
N THR A 81 5.56 2.35 10.19
CA THR A 81 4.82 3.62 10.14
C THR A 81 4.43 4.08 11.55
N PRO A 82 4.80 5.30 11.98
CA PRO A 82 4.40 5.85 13.28
C PRO A 82 2.87 6.00 13.44
N LEU A 83 2.41 6.01 14.70
CA LEU A 83 1.04 6.38 15.08
C LEU A 83 0.84 7.90 15.13
#